data_AF-K9DQU2-F1
#
_entry.id   AF-K9DQU2-F1
#
_cell.length_a   1.000
_cell.length_b   1.000
_cell.length_c   1.000
_cell.angle_alpha   90.00
_cell.angle_beta   90.00
_cell.angle_gamma   90.00
#
_symmetry.space_group_name_H-M   'P 1'
#
loop_
_entity.id
_entity.type
_entity.pdbx_description
1 polymer ?
#
loop_
_entity_poly.entity_id
_entity_poly.type
_entity_poly.pdbx_seq_one_letter_code
_entity_poly.pdbx_strand_id
1 'polypeptide(L)'
;MSQLRLARLCLMLAAVGLSAPALTTAVHAQEKPAAEAPKDTVRPELFKLLDPAAIKPLMDAKNYAEVQNRVQQAEAFPNRTPYEDYVVNRMKLSLGSATNNNAIAMPALEAVINSGRLQGQEQADFILALGNMHYNAKDYTKAIEWFKRYQKESATPEKVTPSLIRAHYLGGDFASAKAALLPAIEATEKAGQKPSEEDLRLLASSANKVKDDAGYLTALEKLVAHYPNDDFWTDVLNRGVARKSGFDAQTNMINVYRLEAATVKKMAPEEYVDLAELALRDGFPSEAKKAMDAGYAAGVLGQGSNAKAHAALRDKATKGAADDAKSIAAGEASAAKAKTGAGLVNLGWAYATMDQGDKGVGFIQQGIAKGGLKNPEEAKLRLGMAQALAGKKAEAIQTFETVKGGGGAGDLAKYWIVHLNQK
;
A
#
# COMPACT_ATOMS: atom_id res chain seq x y z
N MET A 1 1.10 3.59 25.26
CA MET A 1 1.78 4.82 25.76
C MET A 1 0.92 6.08 25.70
N SER A 2 -0.02 6.24 24.74
CA SER A 2 -0.92 7.42 24.66
C SER A 2 -1.89 7.56 25.86
N GLN A 3 -2.48 6.46 26.36
CA GLN A 3 -3.52 6.53 27.39
C GLN A 3 -3.04 7.01 28.77
N LEU A 4 -1.78 6.72 29.13
CA LEU A 4 -1.14 7.23 30.35
C LEU A 4 -0.90 8.75 30.31
N ARG A 5 -0.84 9.36 29.11
CA ARG A 5 -0.74 10.82 28.95
C ARG A 5 -2.11 11.49 29.14
N LEU A 6 -3.19 10.89 28.61
CA LEU A 6 -4.56 11.41 28.77
C LEU A 6 -5.00 11.44 30.24
N ALA A 7 -4.73 10.37 31.00
CA ALA A 7 -5.07 10.31 32.43
C ALA A 7 -4.33 11.37 33.26
N ARG A 8 -3.07 11.68 32.92
CA ARG A 8 -2.26 12.73 33.57
C ARG A 8 -2.75 14.14 33.23
N LEU A 9 -3.18 14.38 31.99
CA LEU A 9 -3.80 15.64 31.58
C LEU A 9 -5.14 15.87 32.30
N CYS A 10 -5.95 14.82 32.50
CA CYS A 10 -7.25 14.93 33.16
C CYS A 10 -7.19 15.30 34.65
N LEU A 11 -6.14 14.87 35.37
CA LEU A 11 -5.95 15.12 36.80
C LEU A 11 -5.38 16.51 37.14
N MET A 12 -4.92 17.29 36.15
CA MET A 12 -4.45 18.66 36.37
C MET A 12 -5.60 19.68 36.37
N LEU A 13 -6.49 19.57 37.36
CA LEU A 13 -7.43 20.64 37.73
C LEU A 13 -6.77 21.49 38.83
N ALA A 14 -5.78 22.29 38.45
CA ALA A 14 -5.13 23.24 39.36
C ALA A 14 -5.43 24.67 38.91
N ALA A 15 -6.65 25.14 39.22
CA ALA A 15 -6.98 26.54 39.52
C ALA A 15 -8.47 26.64 39.88
N VAL A 16 -8.88 26.07 41.01
CA VAL A 16 -10.15 26.47 41.64
C VAL A 16 -9.87 27.80 42.34
N GLY A 17 -10.16 28.90 41.65
CA GLY A 17 -9.90 30.25 42.14
C GLY A 17 -10.82 30.61 43.32
N LEU A 18 -10.33 30.44 44.56
CA LEU A 18 -10.83 31.24 45.68
C LEU A 18 -10.29 32.67 45.50
N SER A 19 -11.09 33.56 44.93
CA SER A 19 -10.81 35.00 45.01
C SER A 19 -11.39 35.56 46.30
N ALA A 20 -10.50 35.88 47.25
CA ALA A 20 -10.85 36.73 48.39
C ALA A 20 -11.00 38.18 47.90
N PRO A 21 -12.03 38.93 48.31
CA PRO A 21 -12.20 40.31 47.86
C PRO A 21 -11.19 41.22 48.56
N ALA A 22 -10.27 41.80 47.80
CA ALA A 22 -9.49 42.95 48.23
C ALA A 22 -10.33 44.22 48.06
N LEU A 23 -10.60 44.92 49.16
CA LEU A 23 -11.22 46.24 49.18
C LEU A 23 -10.20 47.27 48.70
N THR A 24 -10.44 47.88 47.54
CA THR A 24 -9.81 49.15 47.16
C THR A 24 -10.90 50.16 46.81
N THR A 25 -11.00 51.19 47.63
CA THR A 25 -11.84 52.37 47.39
C THR A 25 -11.18 53.26 46.34
N ALA A 26 -11.82 53.41 45.18
CA ALA A 26 -11.61 54.56 44.30
C ALA A 26 -12.94 54.92 43.64
N VAL A 27 -13.43 56.11 43.97
CA VAL A 27 -14.68 56.70 43.49
C VAL A 27 -14.40 57.29 42.11
N HIS A 28 -15.00 56.76 41.04
CA HIS A 28 -15.26 57.48 39.77
C HIS A 28 -16.43 56.84 38.99
N ALA A 29 -17.04 57.67 38.14
CA ALA A 29 -18.38 57.60 37.57
C ALA A 29 -18.83 56.26 36.94
N GLN A 30 -20.13 56.01 37.10
CA GLN A 30 -20.84 54.76 36.89
C GLN A 30 -21.24 54.54 35.43
N GLU A 31 -20.36 53.94 34.62
CA GLU A 31 -20.81 53.05 33.54
C GLU A 31 -21.18 51.71 34.18
N LYS A 32 -22.38 51.21 33.89
CA LYS A 32 -22.84 49.90 34.36
C LYS A 32 -21.85 48.86 33.83
N PRO A 33 -21.08 48.15 34.69
CA PRO A 33 -20.16 47.14 34.21
C PRO A 33 -20.98 46.14 33.39
N ALA A 34 -20.51 45.83 32.17
CA ALA A 34 -20.95 44.62 31.50
C ALA A 34 -20.86 43.50 32.53
N ALA A 35 -21.97 42.81 32.79
CA ALA A 35 -22.01 41.77 33.80
C ALA A 35 -20.84 40.81 33.54
N GLU A 36 -19.88 40.74 34.47
CA GLU A 36 -18.79 39.78 34.41
C GLU A 36 -19.42 38.42 34.12
N ALA A 37 -18.91 37.72 33.10
CA ALA A 37 -19.32 36.35 32.85
C ALA A 37 -19.20 35.58 34.19
N PRO A 38 -20.23 34.84 34.62
CA PRO A 38 -20.22 34.18 35.92
C PRO A 38 -18.94 33.36 36.04
N LYS A 39 -18.16 33.63 37.09
CA LYS A 39 -16.91 32.91 37.37
C LYS A 39 -17.21 31.42 37.42
N ASP A 40 -16.38 30.63 36.74
CA ASP A 40 -16.47 29.18 36.75
C ASP A 40 -16.24 28.65 38.17
N THR A 41 -17.31 28.23 38.84
CA THR A 41 -17.27 27.70 40.20
C THR A 41 -18.00 26.38 40.30
N VAL A 42 -17.49 25.49 41.15
CA VAL A 42 -18.16 24.24 41.53
C VAL A 42 -18.80 24.45 42.90
N ARG A 43 -20.08 24.07 43.08
CA ARG A 43 -20.73 24.17 44.40
C ARG A 43 -20.01 23.31 45.45
N PRO A 44 -19.96 23.74 46.73
CA PRO A 44 -19.18 23.05 47.76
C PRO A 44 -19.51 21.55 47.91
N GLU A 45 -20.79 21.18 47.76
CA GLU A 45 -21.26 19.80 47.89
C GLU A 45 -20.72 18.92 46.77
N LEU A 46 -20.68 19.44 45.54
CA LEU A 46 -20.12 18.75 44.37
C LEU A 46 -18.59 18.70 44.46
N PHE A 47 -17.96 19.79 44.92
CA PHE A 47 -16.52 19.85 45.14
C PHE A 47 -16.08 18.79 46.15
N LYS A 48 -16.79 18.61 47.27
CA LYS A 48 -16.47 17.58 48.28
C LYS A 48 -16.47 16.15 47.71
N LEU A 49 -17.28 15.88 46.69
CA LEU A 49 -17.33 14.58 46.02
C LEU A 49 -16.16 14.38 45.06
N LEU A 50 -15.75 15.45 44.36
CA LEU A 50 -14.78 15.41 43.26
C LEU A 50 -13.42 16.03 43.60
N ASP A 51 -13.19 16.39 44.87
CA ASP A 51 -11.97 17.02 45.36
C ASP A 51 -10.74 16.22 44.91
N PRO A 52 -9.84 16.80 44.10
CA PRO A 52 -8.63 16.13 43.65
C PRO A 52 -7.79 15.54 44.79
N ALA A 53 -7.79 16.17 45.98
CA ALA A 53 -7.05 15.67 47.14
C ALA A 53 -7.65 14.37 47.70
N ALA A 54 -8.96 14.18 47.59
CA ALA A 54 -9.65 12.95 47.98
C ALA A 54 -9.62 11.88 46.88
N ILE A 55 -9.76 12.29 45.61
CA ILE A 55 -9.83 11.37 44.48
C ILE A 55 -8.47 10.77 44.14
N LYS A 56 -7.39 11.58 44.15
CA LYS A 56 -6.08 11.10 43.72
C LYS A 56 -5.59 9.87 44.52
N PRO A 57 -5.65 9.84 45.86
CA PRO A 57 -5.28 8.65 46.63
C PRO A 57 -6.14 7.42 46.30
N LEU A 58 -7.43 7.61 46.02
CA LEU A 58 -8.33 6.52 45.63
C LEU A 58 -7.95 5.94 44.26
N MET A 59 -7.64 6.81 43.30
CA MET A 59 -7.16 6.40 41.96
C MET A 59 -5.82 5.67 42.03
N ASP A 60 -4.87 6.18 42.83
CA ASP A 60 -3.55 5.56 43.03
C ASP A 60 -3.67 4.20 43.72
N ALA A 61 -4.58 4.07 44.69
CA ALA A 61 -4.90 2.82 45.37
C ALA A 61 -5.80 1.88 44.54
N LYS A 62 -6.16 2.25 43.31
CA LYS A 62 -7.10 1.53 42.42
C LYS A 62 -8.46 1.26 43.06
N ASN A 63 -8.89 2.08 44.01
CA ASN A 63 -10.23 2.06 44.58
C ASN A 63 -11.23 2.73 43.63
N TYR A 64 -11.36 2.17 42.43
CA TYR A 64 -12.19 2.72 41.36
C TYR A 64 -13.69 2.66 41.68
N ALA A 65 -14.11 1.70 42.52
CA ALA A 65 -15.51 1.56 42.93
C ALA A 65 -15.97 2.77 43.76
N GLU A 66 -15.15 3.24 44.71
CA GLU A 66 -15.45 4.44 45.49
C GLU A 66 -15.45 5.70 44.61
N VAL A 67 -14.47 5.83 43.71
CA VAL A 67 -14.43 6.96 42.76
C VAL A 67 -15.69 6.95 41.88
N GLN A 68 -16.10 5.79 41.38
CA GLN A 68 -17.33 5.64 40.59
C GLN A 68 -18.57 6.04 41.39
N ASN A 69 -18.66 5.62 42.66
CA ASN A 69 -19.79 5.98 43.52
C ASN A 69 -19.89 7.50 43.73
N ARG A 70 -18.75 8.17 44.00
CA ARG A 70 -18.69 9.64 44.15
C ARG A 70 -19.09 10.37 42.87
N VAL A 71 -18.64 9.88 41.72
CA VAL A 71 -19.01 10.41 40.42
C VAL A 71 -20.51 10.28 40.17
N GLN A 72 -21.12 9.12 40.49
CA GLN A 72 -22.57 8.91 40.35
C GLN A 72 -23.37 9.85 41.27
N GLN A 73 -22.92 10.04 42.52
CA GLN A 73 -23.53 11.01 43.41
C GLN A 73 -23.42 12.43 42.84
N ALA A 74 -22.27 12.81 42.29
CA ALA A 74 -22.05 14.10 41.65
C ALA A 74 -22.94 14.29 40.41
N GLU A 75 -23.20 13.23 39.65
CA GLU A 75 -24.10 13.23 38.50
C GLU A 75 -25.57 13.43 38.87
N ALA A 76 -25.97 12.98 40.05
CA ALA A 76 -27.35 13.07 40.53
C ALA A 76 -27.75 14.49 40.99
N PHE A 77 -26.82 15.45 41.07
CA PHE A 77 -27.14 16.82 41.46
C PHE A 77 -28.01 17.50 40.39
N PRO A 78 -29.16 18.10 40.78
CA PRO A 78 -29.99 18.84 39.85
C PRO A 78 -29.36 20.20 39.49
N ASN A 79 -29.73 20.72 38.32
CA ASN A 79 -29.37 22.07 37.85
C ASN A 79 -27.86 22.33 37.90
N ARG A 80 -27.04 21.36 37.45
CA ARG A 80 -25.60 21.56 37.28
C ARG A 80 -25.33 22.64 36.24
N THR A 81 -24.34 23.47 36.50
CA THR A 81 -23.88 24.45 35.52
C THR A 81 -23.05 23.77 34.41
N PRO A 82 -22.89 24.39 33.23
CA PRO A 82 -21.99 23.86 32.20
C PRO A 82 -20.54 23.64 32.67
N TYR A 83 -20.08 24.40 33.68
CA TYR A 83 -18.77 24.18 34.28
C TYR A 83 -18.74 22.94 35.18
N GLU A 84 -19.76 22.75 36.01
CA GLU A 84 -19.90 21.57 36.86
C GLU A 84 -20.02 20.29 36.03
N ASP A 85 -20.77 20.32 34.92
CA ASP A 85 -20.84 19.21 33.97
C ASP A 85 -19.47 18.91 33.34
N TYR A 86 -18.70 19.94 32.97
CA TYR A 86 -17.34 19.76 32.48
C TYR A 86 -16.44 19.07 33.51
N VAL A 87 -16.48 19.52 34.78
CA VAL A 87 -15.68 18.93 35.88
C VAL A 87 -16.07 17.47 36.12
N VAL A 88 -17.37 17.17 36.17
CA VAL A 88 -17.87 15.79 36.33
C VAL A 88 -17.40 14.91 35.16
N ASN A 89 -17.52 15.38 33.92
CA ASN A 89 -17.10 14.60 32.75
C ASN A 89 -15.57 14.43 32.66
N ARG A 90 -14.76 15.40 33.11
CA ARG A 90 -13.30 15.21 33.27
C ARG A 90 -12.98 14.11 34.28
N MET A 91 -13.73 14.04 35.38
CA MET A 91 -13.56 12.96 36.35
C MET A 91 -13.96 11.60 35.78
N LYS A 92 -15.11 11.52 35.09
CA LYS A 92 -15.55 10.31 34.38
C LYS A 92 -14.51 9.84 33.36
N LEU A 93 -13.94 10.76 32.59
CA LEU A 93 -12.89 10.46 31.63
C LEU A 93 -11.65 9.88 32.33
N SER A 94 -11.23 10.46 33.45
CA SER A 94 -10.11 9.93 34.25
C SER A 94 -10.39 8.51 34.77
N LEU A 95 -11.58 8.30 35.35
CA LEU A 95 -12.01 6.98 35.85
C LEU A 95 -12.10 5.95 34.72
N GLY A 96 -12.76 6.30 33.61
CA GLY A 96 -12.92 5.43 32.44
C GLY A 96 -11.56 5.08 31.81
N SER A 97 -10.63 6.04 31.74
CA SER A 97 -9.27 5.79 31.25
C SER A 97 -8.49 4.85 32.17
N ALA A 98 -8.58 5.03 33.49
CA ALA A 98 -7.85 4.20 34.46
C ALA A 98 -8.39 2.76 34.54
N THR A 99 -9.68 2.58 34.24
CA THR A 99 -10.37 1.28 34.25
C THR A 99 -10.44 0.60 32.88
N ASN A 100 -9.92 1.25 31.82
CA ASN A 100 -10.12 0.84 30.43
C ASN A 100 -11.62 0.66 30.07
N ASN A 101 -12.51 1.42 30.70
CA ASN A 101 -13.95 1.36 30.48
C ASN A 101 -14.37 2.40 29.42
N ASN A 102 -14.39 1.97 28.16
CA ASN A 102 -14.78 2.81 27.03
C ASN A 102 -16.23 3.32 27.13
N ALA A 103 -17.14 2.57 27.75
CA ALA A 103 -18.53 2.99 27.93
C ALA A 103 -18.66 4.21 28.86
N ILE A 104 -17.71 4.40 29.78
CA ILE A 104 -17.60 5.61 30.61
C ILE A 104 -16.76 6.68 29.90
N ALA A 105 -15.60 6.28 29.36
CA ALA A 105 -14.61 7.23 28.86
C ALA A 105 -15.06 7.96 27.58
N MET A 106 -15.69 7.28 26.61
CA MET A 106 -16.00 7.90 25.31
C MET A 106 -17.08 8.98 25.43
N PRO A 107 -18.25 8.75 26.07
CA PRO A 107 -19.26 9.80 26.22
C PRO A 107 -18.75 10.97 27.08
N ALA A 108 -17.93 10.69 28.08
CA ALA A 108 -17.32 11.72 28.93
C ALA A 108 -16.32 12.57 28.14
N LEU A 109 -15.47 11.95 27.31
CA LEU A 109 -14.53 12.66 26.44
C LEU A 109 -15.25 13.52 25.41
N GLU A 110 -16.31 12.99 24.79
CA GLU A 110 -17.16 13.74 23.86
C GLU A 110 -17.78 14.98 24.53
N ALA A 111 -18.35 14.81 25.73
CA ALA A 111 -18.91 15.93 26.50
C ALA A 111 -17.85 16.98 26.87
N VAL A 112 -16.63 16.54 27.23
CA VAL A 112 -15.50 17.43 27.53
C VAL A 112 -15.04 18.20 26.30
N ILE A 113 -15.01 17.58 25.12
CA ILE A 113 -14.68 18.27 23.86
C ILE A 113 -15.76 19.28 23.49
N ASN A 114 -17.03 18.90 23.63
CA ASN A 114 -18.17 19.72 23.23
C ASN A 114 -18.51 20.84 24.23
N SER A 115 -17.87 20.88 25.40
CA SER A 115 -18.13 21.92 26.40
C SER A 115 -17.59 23.30 25.99
N GLY A 116 -16.74 23.39 24.95
CA GLY A 116 -16.10 24.62 24.50
C GLY A 116 -15.03 25.16 25.47
N ARG A 117 -14.55 24.32 26.42
CA ARG A 117 -13.61 24.72 27.47
C ARG A 117 -12.18 24.28 27.22
N LEU A 118 -11.97 23.34 26.30
CA LEU A 118 -10.63 22.98 25.83
C LEU A 118 -10.10 24.08 24.89
N GLN A 119 -8.79 24.27 24.86
CA GLN A 119 -8.17 25.26 23.97
C GLN A 119 -6.93 24.68 23.28
N GLY A 120 -6.66 25.18 22.07
CA GLY A 120 -5.46 24.89 21.30
C GLY A 120 -5.19 23.39 21.15
N GLN A 121 -3.97 22.97 21.49
CA GLN A 121 -3.50 21.60 21.33
C GLN A 121 -4.29 20.59 22.19
N GLU A 122 -4.79 20.98 23.37
CA GLU A 122 -5.54 20.06 24.23
C GLU A 122 -6.85 19.62 23.54
N GLN A 123 -7.56 20.55 22.90
CA GLN A 123 -8.76 20.23 22.13
C GLN A 123 -8.46 19.26 20.99
N ALA A 124 -7.41 19.54 20.21
CA ALA A 124 -7.01 18.68 19.11
C ALA A 124 -6.63 17.27 19.59
N ASP A 125 -5.84 17.15 20.66
CA ASP A 125 -5.44 15.86 21.22
C ASP A 125 -6.64 15.05 21.72
N PHE A 126 -7.63 15.72 22.31
CA PHE A 126 -8.84 15.09 22.81
C PHE A 126 -9.75 14.60 21.66
N ILE A 127 -9.92 15.40 20.61
CA ILE A 127 -10.63 15.00 19.38
C ILE A 127 -9.96 13.78 18.76
N LEU A 128 -8.62 13.79 18.63
CA LEU A 128 -7.88 12.66 18.08
C LEU A 128 -8.00 11.41 18.95
N ALA A 129 -7.94 11.57 20.28
CA ALA A 129 -8.12 10.47 21.22
C ALA A 129 -9.51 9.84 21.05
N LEU A 130 -10.58 10.63 20.97
CA LEU A 130 -11.94 10.14 20.80
C LEU A 130 -12.13 9.40 19.48
N GLY A 131 -11.62 9.96 18.37
CA GLY A 131 -11.65 9.28 17.07
C GLY A 131 -10.93 7.92 17.11
N ASN A 132 -9.77 7.84 17.77
CA ASN A 132 -9.05 6.58 17.95
C ASN A 132 -9.79 5.59 18.85
N MET A 133 -10.51 6.06 19.87
CA MET A 133 -11.32 5.19 20.72
C MET A 133 -12.46 4.55 19.91
N HIS A 134 -13.19 5.33 19.10
CA HIS A 134 -14.20 4.79 18.18
C HIS A 134 -13.59 3.84 17.16
N TYR A 135 -12.43 4.18 16.58
CA TYR A 135 -11.72 3.32 15.64
C TYR A 135 -11.40 1.95 16.25
N ASN A 136 -10.85 1.93 17.46
CA ASN A 136 -10.53 0.69 18.19
C ASN A 136 -11.78 -0.09 18.60
N ALA A 137 -12.88 0.62 18.88
CA ALA A 137 -14.19 0.02 19.10
C ALA A 137 -14.87 -0.49 17.81
N LYS A 138 -14.22 -0.34 16.64
CA LYS A 138 -14.72 -0.67 15.30
C LYS A 138 -15.96 0.13 14.89
N ASP A 139 -16.24 1.23 15.59
CA ASP A 139 -17.25 2.21 15.21
C ASP A 139 -16.63 3.19 14.22
N TYR A 140 -16.42 2.71 12.99
CA TYR A 140 -15.72 3.48 11.96
C TYR A 140 -16.50 4.72 11.52
N THR A 141 -17.83 4.69 11.60
CA THR A 141 -18.68 5.86 11.30
C THR A 141 -18.33 7.02 12.23
N LYS A 142 -18.31 6.78 13.55
CA LYS A 142 -17.92 7.82 14.51
C LYS A 142 -16.43 8.14 14.45
N ALA A 143 -15.57 7.16 14.21
CA ALA A 143 -14.14 7.41 14.05
C ALA A 143 -13.89 8.42 12.91
N ILE A 144 -14.54 8.21 11.75
CA ILE A 144 -14.45 9.12 10.59
C ILE A 144 -14.97 10.51 10.93
N GLU A 145 -16.10 10.62 11.65
CA GLU A 145 -16.66 11.90 12.10
C GLU A 145 -15.62 12.70 12.92
N TRP A 146 -15.03 12.06 13.93
CA TRP A 146 -14.04 12.69 14.81
C TRP A 146 -12.71 12.96 14.12
N PHE A 147 -12.25 12.08 13.23
CA PHE A 147 -11.04 12.30 12.45
C PHE A 147 -11.18 13.46 11.47
N LYS A 148 -12.35 13.61 10.82
CA LYS A 148 -12.63 14.79 9.97
C LYS A 148 -12.67 16.08 10.79
N ARG A 149 -13.23 16.03 12.01
CA ARG A 149 -13.18 17.17 12.93
C ARG A 149 -11.74 17.54 13.31
N TYR A 150 -10.88 16.54 13.60
CA TYR A 150 -9.47 16.78 13.84
C TYR A 150 -8.78 17.45 12.65
N GLN A 151 -9.04 17.00 11.41
CA GLN A 151 -8.49 17.63 10.21
C GLN A 151 -8.88 19.09 10.07
N LYS A 152 -10.08 19.48 10.53
CA LYS A 152 -10.58 20.86 10.45
C LYS A 152 -10.04 21.77 11.56
N GLU A 153 -9.87 21.22 12.76
CA GLU A 153 -9.60 22.00 13.98
C GLU A 153 -8.14 21.94 14.46
N SER A 154 -7.33 21.00 13.96
CA SER A 154 -5.94 20.80 14.39
C SER A 154 -4.94 21.63 13.57
N ALA A 155 -3.87 22.09 14.22
CA ALA A 155 -2.71 22.68 13.54
C ALA A 155 -1.83 21.63 12.81
N THR A 156 -2.06 20.33 13.06
CA THR A 156 -1.36 19.22 12.40
C THR A 156 -2.35 18.22 11.78
N PRO A 157 -3.17 18.64 10.80
CA PRO A 157 -4.24 17.81 10.22
C PRO A 157 -3.74 16.55 9.52
N GLU A 158 -2.49 16.54 9.04
CA GLU A 158 -1.87 15.41 8.36
C GLU A 158 -1.70 14.18 9.26
N LYS A 159 -1.61 14.35 10.58
CA LYS A 159 -1.39 13.25 11.54
C LYS A 159 -2.51 12.22 11.54
N VAL A 160 -3.74 12.61 11.20
CA VAL A 160 -4.90 11.72 11.24
C VAL A 160 -5.15 11.03 9.89
N THR A 161 -4.52 11.49 8.81
CA THR A 161 -4.76 10.97 7.45
C THR A 161 -4.62 9.44 7.36
N PRO A 162 -3.57 8.80 7.90
CA PRO A 162 -3.46 7.33 7.83
C PRO A 162 -4.61 6.61 8.58
N SER A 163 -5.02 7.12 9.74
CA SER A 163 -6.13 6.54 10.51
C SER A 163 -7.47 6.74 9.82
N LEU A 164 -7.69 7.91 9.21
CA LEU A 164 -8.90 8.22 8.46
C LEU A 164 -9.06 7.34 7.23
N ILE A 165 -7.98 7.16 6.45
CA ILE A 165 -7.96 6.24 5.29
C ILE A 165 -8.34 4.82 5.71
N ARG A 166 -7.68 4.30 6.76
CA ARG A 166 -7.98 2.96 7.26
C ARG A 166 -9.40 2.86 7.81
N ALA A 167 -9.92 3.91 8.44
CA ALA A 167 -11.29 3.94 8.94
C ALA A 167 -12.32 3.87 7.79
N HIS A 168 -12.09 4.62 6.70
CA HIS A 168 -12.91 4.50 5.48
C HIS A 168 -12.88 3.08 4.94
N TYR A 169 -11.70 2.49 4.78
CA TYR A 169 -11.56 1.13 4.25
C TYR A 169 -12.25 0.08 5.13
N LEU A 170 -12.00 0.10 6.45
CA LEU A 170 -12.58 -0.87 7.39
C LEU A 170 -14.08 -0.66 7.60
N GLY A 171 -14.57 0.57 7.42
CA GLY A 171 -16.00 0.91 7.38
C GLY A 171 -16.69 0.55 6.07
N GLY A 172 -15.96 0.03 5.07
CA GLY A 172 -16.51 -0.37 3.77
C GLY A 172 -16.64 0.77 2.74
N ASP A 173 -16.20 1.98 3.08
CA ASP A 173 -16.14 3.12 2.16
C ASP A 173 -14.83 3.10 1.36
N PHE A 174 -14.72 2.11 0.49
CA PHE A 174 -13.55 1.88 -0.36
C PHE A 174 -13.30 3.03 -1.35
N ALA A 175 -14.36 3.75 -1.75
CA ALA A 175 -14.24 4.88 -2.66
C ALA A 175 -13.47 6.04 -2.00
N SER A 176 -13.85 6.41 -0.77
CA SER A 176 -13.13 7.45 -0.02
C SER A 176 -11.72 7.00 0.36
N ALA A 177 -11.53 5.74 0.76
CA ALA A 177 -10.20 5.20 1.04
C ALA A 177 -9.27 5.34 -0.18
N LYS A 178 -9.73 4.92 -1.37
CA LYS A 178 -8.99 5.05 -2.63
C LYS A 178 -8.67 6.51 -2.95
N ALA A 179 -9.65 7.40 -2.86
CA ALA A 179 -9.51 8.81 -3.18
C ALA A 179 -8.47 9.53 -2.29
N ALA A 180 -8.34 9.10 -1.04
CA ALA A 180 -7.37 9.64 -0.10
C ALA A 180 -5.97 8.98 -0.20
N LEU A 181 -5.89 7.69 -0.58
CA LEU A 181 -4.63 6.96 -0.73
C LEU A 181 -3.77 7.47 -1.88
N LEU A 182 -4.37 7.66 -3.06
CA LEU A 182 -3.61 8.05 -4.25
C LEU A 182 -2.77 9.32 -4.06
N PRO A 183 -3.32 10.47 -3.60
CA PRO A 183 -2.51 11.67 -3.37
C PRO A 183 -1.49 11.51 -2.23
N ALA A 184 -1.78 10.68 -1.22
CA ALA A 184 -0.83 10.41 -0.14
C ALA A 184 0.39 9.61 -0.65
N ILE A 185 0.16 8.62 -1.51
CA ILE A 185 1.19 7.84 -2.19
C ILE A 185 2.02 8.75 -3.10
N GLU A 186 1.38 9.57 -3.94
CA GLU A 186 2.08 10.52 -4.82
C GLU A 186 2.92 11.55 -4.05
N ALA A 187 2.41 12.05 -2.91
CA ALA A 187 3.16 12.96 -2.06
C ALA A 187 4.41 12.28 -1.46
N THR A 188 4.29 11.01 -1.06
CA THR A 188 5.40 10.20 -0.56
C THR A 188 6.47 10.02 -1.65
N GLU A 189 6.06 9.68 -2.87
CA GLU A 189 6.95 9.53 -4.02
C GLU A 189 7.65 10.85 -4.38
N LYS A 190 6.90 11.97 -4.41
CA LYS A 190 7.46 13.32 -4.67
C LYS A 190 8.46 13.75 -3.60
N ALA A 191 8.30 13.28 -2.36
CA ALA A 191 9.25 13.49 -1.28
C ALA A 191 10.51 12.59 -1.39
N GLY A 192 10.65 11.79 -2.46
CA GLY A 192 11.74 10.85 -2.64
C GLY A 192 11.66 9.65 -1.69
N GLN A 193 10.51 9.45 -1.05
CA GLN A 193 10.26 8.35 -0.12
C GLN A 193 9.55 7.21 -0.84
N LYS A 194 9.81 5.99 -0.39
CA LYS A 194 9.14 4.79 -0.87
C LYS A 194 7.75 4.70 -0.21
N PRO A 195 6.64 4.65 -0.98
CA PRO A 195 5.31 4.37 -0.42
C PRO A 195 5.32 3.07 0.36
N SER A 196 4.55 2.98 1.45
CA SER A 196 4.50 1.74 2.21
C SER A 196 3.81 0.62 1.43
N GLU A 197 4.24 -0.63 1.62
CA GLU A 197 3.57 -1.78 0.99
C GLU A 197 2.10 -1.89 1.45
N GLU A 198 1.83 -1.54 2.71
CA GLU A 198 0.48 -1.53 3.28
C GLU A 198 -0.43 -0.56 2.52
N ASP A 199 0.01 0.68 2.27
CA ASP A 199 -0.79 1.67 1.56
C ASP A 199 -1.02 1.27 0.09
N LEU A 200 -0.01 0.70 -0.56
CA LEU A 200 -0.13 0.21 -1.94
C LEU A 200 -1.11 -0.98 -2.03
N ARG A 201 -1.02 -1.94 -1.09
CA ARG A 201 -1.99 -3.05 -0.98
C ARG A 201 -3.39 -2.55 -0.66
N LEU A 202 -3.51 -1.52 0.18
CA LEU A 202 -4.78 -0.90 0.52
C LEU A 202 -5.39 -0.18 -0.69
N LEU A 203 -4.58 0.49 -1.51
CA LEU A 203 -5.00 1.12 -2.76
C LEU A 203 -5.49 0.07 -3.74
N ALA A 204 -4.72 -1.01 -3.94
CA ALA A 204 -5.10 -2.13 -4.79
C ALA A 204 -6.43 -2.74 -4.32
N SER A 205 -6.55 -3.09 -3.04
CA SER A 205 -7.79 -3.66 -2.50
C SER A 205 -8.99 -2.71 -2.68
N SER A 206 -8.82 -1.42 -2.36
CA SER A 206 -9.87 -0.41 -2.50
C SER A 206 -10.32 -0.27 -3.96
N ALA A 207 -9.38 -0.18 -4.90
CA ALA A 207 -9.65 -0.11 -6.32
C ALA A 207 -10.41 -1.34 -6.84
N ASN A 208 -9.97 -2.53 -6.44
CA ASN A 208 -10.67 -3.78 -6.79
C ASN A 208 -12.10 -3.82 -6.24
N LYS A 209 -12.31 -3.39 -4.99
CA LYS A 209 -13.65 -3.36 -4.36
C LYS A 209 -14.62 -2.40 -5.05
N VAL A 210 -14.11 -1.29 -5.59
CA VAL A 210 -14.92 -0.34 -6.38
C VAL A 210 -14.90 -0.63 -7.88
N LYS A 211 -14.35 -1.77 -8.31
CA LYS A 211 -14.24 -2.20 -9.72
C LYS A 211 -13.51 -1.20 -10.62
N ASP A 212 -12.49 -0.54 -10.06
CA ASP A 212 -11.60 0.35 -10.80
C ASP A 212 -10.35 -0.41 -11.25
N ASP A 213 -10.44 -1.06 -12.41
CA ASP A 213 -9.34 -1.86 -12.97
C ASP A 213 -8.09 -1.01 -13.26
N ALA A 214 -8.25 0.25 -13.66
CA ALA A 214 -7.13 1.15 -13.94
C ALA A 214 -6.39 1.56 -12.65
N GLY A 215 -7.15 1.89 -11.60
CA GLY A 215 -6.60 2.15 -10.27
C GLY A 215 -5.93 0.92 -9.67
N TYR A 216 -6.51 -0.27 -9.88
CA TYR A 216 -5.92 -1.54 -9.45
C TYR A 216 -4.57 -1.80 -10.12
N LEU A 217 -4.53 -1.65 -11.46
CA LEU A 217 -3.29 -1.82 -12.21
C LEU A 217 -2.22 -0.80 -11.77
N THR A 218 -2.60 0.46 -11.54
CA THR A 218 -1.68 1.48 -11.03
C THR A 218 -1.05 1.07 -9.68
N ALA A 219 -1.85 0.47 -8.79
CA ALA A 219 -1.35 -0.03 -7.51
C ALA A 219 -0.42 -1.23 -7.70
N LEU A 220 -0.77 -2.19 -8.58
CA LEU A 220 0.08 -3.33 -8.92
C LEU A 220 1.43 -2.89 -9.50
N GLU A 221 1.44 -1.93 -10.42
CA GLU A 221 2.66 -1.39 -11.03
C GLU A 221 3.61 -0.81 -9.97
N LYS A 222 3.07 -0.08 -8.99
CA LYS A 222 3.85 0.42 -7.86
C LYS A 222 4.33 -0.71 -6.94
N LEU A 223 3.49 -1.73 -6.71
CA LEU A 223 3.85 -2.90 -5.91
C LEU A 223 4.99 -3.69 -6.55
N VAL A 224 4.96 -3.97 -7.85
CA VAL A 224 6.09 -4.66 -8.51
C VAL A 224 7.35 -3.78 -8.55
N ALA A 225 7.23 -2.46 -8.73
CA ALA A 225 8.38 -1.57 -8.76
C ALA A 225 9.09 -1.47 -7.39
N HIS A 226 8.34 -1.55 -6.29
CA HIS A 226 8.85 -1.28 -4.94
C HIS A 226 8.97 -2.53 -4.07
N TYR A 227 8.08 -3.50 -4.22
CA TYR A 227 7.93 -4.68 -3.37
C TYR A 227 7.66 -5.94 -4.22
N PRO A 228 8.57 -6.29 -5.15
CA PRO A 228 8.33 -7.39 -6.08
C PRO A 228 8.13 -8.73 -5.35
N ASN A 229 7.12 -9.47 -5.77
CA ASN A 229 6.90 -10.87 -5.42
C ASN A 229 6.17 -11.58 -6.58
N ASP A 230 6.13 -12.91 -6.51
CA ASP A 230 5.55 -13.76 -7.54
C ASP A 230 4.08 -13.39 -7.83
N ASP A 231 3.24 -13.24 -6.80
CA ASP A 231 1.81 -12.92 -6.97
C ASP A 231 1.58 -11.58 -7.70
N PHE A 232 2.36 -10.55 -7.37
CA PHE A 232 2.24 -9.24 -7.99
C PHE A 232 2.73 -9.25 -9.44
N TRP A 233 3.79 -10.00 -9.72
CA TRP A 233 4.28 -10.15 -11.08
C TRP A 233 3.29 -10.90 -11.96
N THR A 234 2.78 -12.04 -11.50
CA THR A 234 1.75 -12.79 -12.23
C THR A 234 0.50 -11.93 -12.47
N ASP A 235 0.02 -11.18 -11.48
CA ASP A 235 -1.17 -10.34 -11.64
C ASP A 235 -0.93 -9.12 -12.56
N VAL A 236 0.22 -8.46 -12.48
CA VAL A 236 0.55 -7.32 -13.36
C VAL A 236 0.75 -7.78 -14.81
N LEU A 237 1.34 -8.95 -15.05
CA LEU A 237 1.49 -9.50 -16.39
C LEU A 237 0.14 -9.95 -16.95
N ASN A 238 -0.69 -10.59 -16.13
CA ASN A 238 -2.02 -11.01 -16.52
C ASN A 238 -2.91 -9.81 -16.91
N ARG A 239 -2.98 -8.77 -16.07
CA ARG A 239 -3.91 -7.63 -16.28
C ARG A 239 -3.31 -6.51 -17.12
N GLY A 240 -2.03 -6.22 -16.93
CA GLY A 240 -1.30 -5.16 -17.60
C GLY A 240 -0.88 -5.54 -19.03
N VAL A 241 -0.84 -6.84 -19.35
CA VAL A 241 -0.48 -7.33 -20.68
C VAL A 241 -1.55 -8.27 -21.24
N ALA A 242 -1.69 -9.48 -20.70
CA ALA A 242 -2.40 -10.58 -21.38
C ALA A 242 -3.91 -10.36 -21.53
N ARG A 243 -4.56 -9.66 -20.59
CA ARG A 243 -6.00 -9.35 -20.61
C ARG A 243 -6.30 -7.94 -21.10
N LYS A 244 -5.27 -7.16 -21.41
CA LYS A 244 -5.45 -5.79 -21.90
C LYS A 244 -6.06 -5.84 -23.32
N SER A 245 -7.00 -4.94 -23.59
CA SER A 245 -7.63 -4.86 -24.91
C SER A 245 -6.57 -4.63 -26.00
N GLY A 246 -6.66 -5.40 -27.08
CA GLY A 246 -5.70 -5.33 -28.19
C GLY A 246 -4.42 -6.14 -27.98
N PHE A 247 -4.34 -7.01 -26.97
CA PHE A 247 -3.25 -7.98 -26.83
C PHE A 247 -3.28 -9.02 -27.96
N ASP A 248 -2.14 -9.26 -28.60
CA ASP A 248 -1.97 -10.29 -29.63
C ASP A 248 -1.33 -11.52 -28.97
N ALA A 249 -2.17 -12.44 -28.50
CA ALA A 249 -1.72 -13.65 -27.83
C ALA A 249 -0.91 -14.58 -28.75
N GLN A 250 -1.19 -14.60 -30.06
CA GLN A 250 -0.48 -15.46 -31.00
C GLN A 250 1.00 -15.07 -31.09
N THR A 251 1.28 -13.77 -31.11
CA THR A 251 2.63 -13.21 -31.20
C THR A 251 3.30 -13.07 -29.84
N ASN A 252 2.59 -12.59 -28.81
CA ASN A 252 3.21 -12.08 -27.59
C ASN A 252 2.99 -12.93 -26.33
N MET A 253 2.18 -14.00 -26.35
CA MET A 253 2.01 -14.83 -25.15
C MET A 253 3.33 -15.47 -24.71
N ILE A 254 4.15 -15.95 -25.66
CA ILE A 254 5.50 -16.46 -25.33
C ILE A 254 6.35 -15.42 -24.60
N ASN A 255 6.19 -14.13 -24.93
CA ASN A 255 6.93 -13.04 -24.30
C ASN A 255 6.40 -12.70 -22.90
N VAL A 256 5.12 -12.98 -22.61
CA VAL A 256 4.56 -12.92 -21.25
C VAL A 256 5.24 -13.99 -20.40
N TYR A 257 5.26 -15.25 -20.86
CA TYR A 257 5.91 -16.34 -20.13
C TYR A 257 7.41 -16.14 -19.95
N ARG A 258 8.12 -15.58 -20.95
CA ARG A 258 9.55 -15.21 -20.81
C ARG A 258 9.78 -14.19 -19.70
N LEU A 259 8.93 -13.17 -19.61
CA LEU A 259 9.05 -12.16 -18.58
C LEU A 259 8.62 -12.70 -17.22
N GLU A 260 7.61 -13.56 -17.16
CA GLU A 260 7.22 -14.26 -15.94
C GLU A 260 8.38 -15.13 -15.42
N ALA A 261 8.97 -15.96 -16.28
CA ALA A 261 10.15 -16.78 -15.95
C ALA A 261 11.35 -15.96 -15.44
N ALA A 262 11.46 -14.69 -15.83
CA ALA A 262 12.52 -13.80 -15.35
C ALA A 262 12.17 -13.09 -14.02
N THR A 263 10.89 -12.99 -13.67
CA THR A 263 10.42 -12.16 -12.56
C THR A 263 9.88 -12.94 -11.37
N VAL A 264 9.42 -14.18 -11.58
CA VAL A 264 8.89 -15.04 -10.50
C VAL A 264 9.86 -16.15 -10.13
N LYS A 265 9.82 -16.62 -8.88
CA LYS A 265 10.63 -17.77 -8.44
C LYS A 265 10.08 -19.09 -8.99
N LYS A 266 8.77 -19.16 -9.22
CA LYS A 266 8.09 -20.36 -9.69
C LYS A 266 6.83 -20.00 -10.50
N MET A 267 6.83 -20.35 -11.78
CA MET A 267 5.63 -20.30 -12.62
C MET A 267 4.68 -21.48 -12.31
N ALA A 268 3.43 -21.38 -12.77
CA ALA A 268 2.52 -22.52 -12.76
C ALA A 268 3.06 -23.67 -13.63
N PRO A 269 2.74 -24.95 -13.31
CA PRO A 269 3.19 -26.09 -14.09
C PRO A 269 2.86 -25.96 -15.59
N GLU A 270 1.65 -25.50 -15.90
CA GLU A 270 1.14 -25.34 -17.26
C GLU A 270 1.90 -24.26 -18.03
N GLU A 271 2.35 -23.18 -17.37
CA GLU A 271 3.09 -22.08 -17.99
C GLU A 271 4.51 -22.49 -18.41
N TYR A 272 5.15 -23.40 -17.66
CA TYR A 272 6.41 -24.01 -18.09
C TYR A 272 6.22 -24.86 -19.35
N VAL A 273 5.13 -25.62 -19.42
CA VAL A 273 4.79 -26.46 -20.57
C VAL A 273 4.47 -25.60 -21.78
N ASP A 274 3.61 -24.58 -21.63
CA ASP A 274 3.24 -23.65 -22.68
C ASP A 274 4.47 -22.92 -23.25
N LEU A 275 5.35 -22.41 -22.38
CA LEU A 275 6.60 -21.77 -22.82
C LEU A 275 7.46 -22.75 -23.64
N ALA A 276 7.58 -24.00 -23.19
CA ALA A 276 8.35 -25.01 -23.92
C ALA A 276 7.73 -25.39 -25.28
N GLU A 277 6.41 -25.54 -25.34
CA GLU A 277 5.71 -25.85 -26.58
C GLU A 277 5.76 -24.69 -27.58
N LEU A 278 5.56 -23.46 -27.13
CA LEU A 278 5.68 -22.26 -27.95
C LEU A 278 7.12 -22.06 -28.45
N ALA A 279 8.12 -22.29 -27.59
CA ALA A 279 9.52 -22.24 -27.99
C ALA A 279 9.85 -23.31 -29.04
N LEU A 280 9.37 -24.55 -28.89
CA LEU A 280 9.55 -25.58 -29.92
C LEU A 280 8.85 -25.25 -31.23
N ARG A 281 7.62 -24.72 -31.18
CA ARG A 281 6.87 -24.26 -32.35
C ARG A 281 7.66 -23.19 -33.12
N ASP A 282 8.31 -22.30 -32.40
CA ASP A 282 9.05 -21.17 -32.97
C ASP A 282 10.50 -21.53 -33.35
N GLY A 283 10.93 -22.78 -33.13
CA GLY A 283 12.26 -23.26 -33.49
C GLY A 283 13.36 -22.91 -32.49
N PHE A 284 13.02 -22.81 -31.20
CA PHE A 284 13.96 -22.57 -30.09
C PHE A 284 14.02 -23.74 -29.08
N PRO A 285 14.44 -24.96 -29.48
CA PRO A 285 14.60 -26.11 -28.58
C PRO A 285 15.42 -25.86 -27.31
N SER A 286 16.49 -25.05 -27.38
CA SER A 286 17.31 -24.72 -26.22
C SER A 286 16.52 -23.94 -25.15
N GLU A 287 15.66 -23.02 -25.57
CA GLU A 287 14.74 -22.31 -24.68
C GLU A 287 13.69 -23.25 -24.09
N ALA A 288 13.10 -24.12 -24.93
CA ALA A 288 12.14 -25.11 -24.47
C ALA A 288 12.74 -26.07 -23.43
N LYS A 289 13.98 -26.51 -23.65
CA LYS A 289 14.71 -27.36 -22.71
C LYS A 289 14.89 -26.65 -21.37
N LYS A 290 15.30 -25.39 -21.38
CA LYS A 290 15.47 -24.58 -20.16
C LYS A 290 14.17 -24.41 -19.39
N ALA A 291 13.06 -24.13 -20.07
CA ALA A 291 11.74 -24.03 -19.44
C ALA A 291 11.34 -25.35 -18.76
N MET A 292 11.47 -26.48 -19.46
CA MET A 292 11.18 -27.79 -18.87
C MET A 292 12.12 -28.10 -17.70
N ASP A 293 13.43 -27.91 -17.85
CA ASP A 293 14.39 -28.15 -16.77
C ASP A 293 14.09 -27.30 -15.52
N ALA A 294 13.69 -26.03 -15.71
CA ALA A 294 13.30 -25.15 -14.61
C ALA A 294 12.04 -25.66 -13.88
N GLY A 295 11.01 -26.10 -14.61
CA GLY A 295 9.81 -26.67 -13.99
C GLY A 295 10.07 -27.99 -13.24
N TYR A 296 11.00 -28.82 -13.73
CA TYR A 296 11.46 -30.00 -13.00
C TYR A 296 12.26 -29.63 -11.74
N ALA A 297 13.15 -28.64 -11.84
CA ALA A 297 13.94 -28.15 -10.70
C ALA A 297 13.07 -27.50 -9.63
N ALA A 298 12.01 -26.79 -10.02
CA ALA A 298 11.00 -26.24 -9.12
C ALA A 298 10.08 -27.30 -8.49
N GLY A 299 10.22 -28.57 -8.88
CA GLY A 299 9.43 -29.68 -8.34
C GLY A 299 7.95 -29.68 -8.74
N VAL A 300 7.59 -28.93 -9.79
CA VAL A 300 6.19 -28.81 -10.26
C VAL A 300 5.91 -29.64 -11.52
N LEU A 301 6.95 -30.06 -12.25
CA LEU A 301 6.84 -30.98 -13.37
C LEU A 301 7.36 -32.38 -13.03
N GLY A 302 7.09 -33.34 -13.91
CA GLY A 302 7.52 -34.73 -13.75
C GLY A 302 6.75 -35.54 -12.70
N GLN A 303 5.60 -35.05 -12.23
CA GLN A 303 4.78 -35.69 -11.21
C GLN A 303 3.33 -35.87 -11.69
N GLY A 304 2.56 -36.70 -10.97
CA GLY A 304 1.13 -36.92 -11.23
C GLY A 304 0.82 -37.56 -12.58
N SER A 305 -0.41 -37.39 -13.05
CA SER A 305 -0.91 -37.95 -14.34
C SER A 305 -0.14 -37.44 -15.56
N ASN A 306 0.44 -36.24 -15.46
CA ASN A 306 1.13 -35.59 -16.58
C ASN A 306 2.64 -35.90 -16.64
N ALA A 307 3.19 -36.66 -15.68
CA ALA A 307 4.63 -36.94 -15.60
C ALA A 307 5.22 -37.49 -16.91
N LYS A 308 4.53 -38.43 -17.56
CA LYS A 308 4.97 -39.03 -18.82
C LYS A 308 4.96 -38.01 -19.98
N ALA A 309 3.96 -37.14 -20.03
CA ALA A 309 3.88 -36.08 -21.04
C ALA A 309 4.99 -35.04 -20.84
N HIS A 310 5.22 -34.62 -19.58
CA HIS A 310 6.33 -33.73 -19.23
C HIS A 310 7.70 -34.32 -19.61
N ALA A 311 7.92 -35.62 -19.36
CA ALA A 311 9.16 -36.31 -19.73
C ALA A 311 9.36 -36.33 -21.25
N ALA A 312 8.32 -36.70 -22.02
CA ALA A 312 8.39 -36.74 -23.48
C ALA A 312 8.67 -35.36 -24.09
N LEU A 313 8.06 -34.29 -23.55
CA LEU A 313 8.32 -32.92 -24.00
C LEU A 313 9.76 -32.48 -23.70
N ARG A 314 10.25 -32.79 -22.48
CA ARG A 314 11.63 -32.52 -22.08
C ARG A 314 12.65 -33.27 -22.94
N ASP A 315 12.39 -34.53 -23.28
CA ASP A 315 13.25 -35.33 -24.14
C ASP A 315 13.30 -34.77 -25.56
N LYS A 316 12.14 -34.39 -26.11
CA LYS A 316 12.04 -33.74 -27.43
C LYS A 316 12.84 -32.43 -27.47
N ALA A 317 12.68 -31.58 -26.45
CA ALA A 317 13.42 -30.33 -26.35
C ALA A 317 14.93 -30.55 -26.17
N THR A 318 15.31 -31.54 -25.36
CA THR A 318 16.73 -31.90 -25.12
C THR A 318 17.40 -32.38 -26.40
N LYS A 319 16.73 -33.25 -27.16
CA LYS A 319 17.24 -33.71 -28.46
C LYS A 319 17.38 -32.56 -29.45
N GLY A 320 16.35 -31.72 -29.59
CA GLY A 320 16.39 -30.56 -30.47
C GLY A 320 17.52 -29.58 -30.11
N ALA A 321 17.71 -29.30 -28.81
CA ALA A 321 18.79 -28.42 -28.36
C ALA A 321 20.18 -28.99 -28.68
N ALA A 322 20.36 -30.31 -28.58
CA ALA A 322 21.60 -30.98 -28.93
C ALA A 322 21.88 -30.97 -30.44
N ASP A 323 20.83 -31.07 -31.26
CA ASP A 323 20.93 -31.02 -32.73
C ASP A 323 21.22 -29.58 -33.21
N ASP A 324 20.58 -28.58 -32.62
CA ASP A 324 20.85 -27.16 -32.90
C ASP A 324 22.29 -26.79 -32.52
N ALA A 325 22.76 -27.22 -31.34
CA ALA A 325 24.11 -26.94 -30.89
C ALA A 325 25.20 -27.42 -31.87
N LYS A 326 24.93 -28.47 -32.64
CA LYS A 326 25.85 -29.01 -33.66
C LYS A 326 25.75 -28.28 -35.01
N SER A 327 24.57 -27.74 -35.34
CA SER A 327 24.24 -27.32 -36.71
C SER A 327 24.03 -25.82 -36.90
N ILE A 328 23.74 -25.08 -35.83
CA ILE A 328 23.37 -23.66 -35.87
C ILE A 328 24.40 -22.78 -36.61
N ALA A 329 25.70 -23.06 -36.44
CA ALA A 329 26.78 -22.31 -37.09
C ALA A 329 26.74 -22.42 -38.64
N ALA A 330 26.25 -23.53 -39.18
CA ALA A 330 26.13 -23.71 -40.63
C ALA A 330 25.08 -22.77 -41.26
N GLY A 331 24.11 -22.31 -40.46
CA GLY A 331 23.06 -21.38 -40.89
C GLY A 331 23.51 -19.93 -40.99
N GLU A 332 24.63 -19.54 -40.37
CA GLU A 332 25.07 -18.14 -40.25
C GLU A 332 25.28 -17.47 -41.60
N ALA A 333 26.05 -18.10 -42.49
CA ALA A 333 26.36 -17.55 -43.80
C ALA A 333 25.11 -17.39 -44.68
N SER A 334 24.15 -18.32 -44.56
CA SER A 334 22.88 -18.25 -45.29
C SER A 334 22.00 -17.11 -44.77
N ALA A 335 21.86 -16.99 -43.45
CA ALA A 335 21.11 -15.90 -42.81
C ALA A 335 21.71 -14.52 -43.17
N ALA A 336 23.05 -14.42 -43.19
CA ALA A 336 23.76 -13.20 -43.59
C ALA A 336 23.54 -12.82 -45.07
N LYS A 337 23.25 -13.78 -45.96
CA LYS A 337 22.96 -13.53 -47.39
C LYS A 337 21.48 -13.34 -47.72
N ALA A 338 20.57 -13.67 -46.80
CA ALA A 338 19.13 -13.56 -47.03
C ALA A 338 18.68 -12.12 -47.34
N LYS A 339 17.57 -11.93 -48.06
CA LYS A 339 17.06 -10.59 -48.43
C LYS A 339 16.51 -9.79 -47.25
N THR A 340 16.09 -10.45 -46.17
CA THR A 340 15.53 -9.82 -44.98
C THR A 340 16.32 -10.21 -43.74
N GLY A 341 16.20 -9.40 -42.69
CA GLY A 341 16.86 -9.64 -41.42
C GLY A 341 16.22 -10.70 -40.52
N ALA A 342 15.06 -11.25 -40.89
CA ALA A 342 14.30 -12.15 -40.02
C ALA A 342 15.09 -13.40 -39.61
N GLY A 343 15.86 -13.98 -40.54
CA GLY A 343 16.74 -15.12 -40.25
C GLY A 343 17.83 -14.79 -39.24
N LEU A 344 18.41 -13.58 -39.30
CA LEU A 344 19.44 -13.12 -38.35
C LEU A 344 18.85 -12.86 -36.96
N VAL A 345 17.64 -12.30 -36.88
CA VAL A 345 16.93 -12.11 -35.60
C VAL A 345 16.65 -13.46 -34.92
N ASN A 346 16.13 -14.44 -35.66
CA ASN A 346 15.87 -15.78 -35.11
C ASN A 346 17.17 -16.50 -34.71
N LEU A 347 18.20 -16.42 -35.54
CA LEU A 347 19.51 -17.00 -35.24
C LEU A 347 20.13 -16.38 -33.98
N GLY A 348 20.03 -15.06 -33.84
CA GLY A 348 20.53 -14.37 -32.66
C GLY A 348 19.74 -14.71 -31.39
N TRP A 349 18.42 -14.89 -31.48
CA TRP A 349 17.63 -15.37 -30.34
C TRP A 349 17.99 -16.82 -29.95
N ALA A 350 18.20 -17.70 -30.93
CA ALA A 350 18.67 -19.06 -30.68
C ALA A 350 20.03 -19.06 -29.95
N TYR A 351 20.99 -18.24 -30.40
CA TYR A 351 22.27 -18.09 -29.70
C TYR A 351 22.12 -17.53 -28.27
N ALA A 352 21.28 -16.51 -28.07
CA ALA A 352 21.03 -15.96 -26.74
C ALA A 352 20.46 -17.01 -25.78
N THR A 353 19.50 -17.81 -26.24
CA THR A 353 18.90 -18.90 -25.44
C THR A 353 19.82 -20.10 -25.25
N MET A 354 20.92 -20.20 -26.01
CA MET A 354 22.03 -21.14 -25.81
C MET A 354 23.14 -20.59 -24.90
N ASP A 355 22.88 -19.53 -24.11
CA ASP A 355 23.85 -18.86 -23.25
C ASP A 355 25.01 -18.18 -24.00
N GLN A 356 24.86 -17.96 -25.31
CA GLN A 356 25.79 -17.20 -26.14
C GLN A 356 25.27 -15.78 -26.36
N GLY A 357 24.98 -15.08 -25.26
CA GLY A 357 24.31 -13.78 -25.24
C GLY A 357 24.96 -12.73 -26.16
N ASP A 358 26.28 -12.54 -26.08
CA ASP A 358 26.99 -11.56 -26.92
C ASP A 358 26.84 -11.83 -28.42
N LYS A 359 26.98 -13.10 -28.82
CA LYS A 359 26.81 -13.53 -30.21
C LYS A 359 25.36 -13.34 -30.66
N GLY A 360 24.41 -13.67 -29.78
CA GLY A 360 22.98 -13.50 -30.01
C GLY A 360 22.60 -12.04 -30.24
N VAL A 361 23.03 -11.14 -29.36
CA VAL A 361 22.83 -9.69 -29.49
C VAL A 361 23.37 -9.17 -30.82
N GLY A 362 24.59 -9.57 -31.19
CA GLY A 362 25.21 -9.16 -32.46
C GLY A 362 24.39 -9.56 -33.70
N PHE A 363 23.85 -10.78 -33.73
CA PHE A 363 23.00 -11.21 -34.86
C PHE A 363 21.64 -10.53 -34.89
N ILE A 364 21.00 -10.31 -33.73
CA ILE A 364 19.71 -9.60 -33.69
C ILE A 364 19.89 -8.17 -34.19
N GLN A 365 20.95 -7.47 -33.76
CA GLN A 365 21.27 -6.12 -34.24
C GLN A 365 21.48 -6.07 -35.75
N GLN A 366 22.25 -7.02 -36.30
CA GLN A 366 22.43 -7.14 -37.76
C GLN A 366 21.10 -7.40 -38.48
N GLY A 367 20.23 -8.25 -37.92
CA GLY A 367 18.92 -8.51 -38.48
C GLY A 367 18.01 -7.27 -38.49
N ILE A 368 17.99 -6.51 -37.40
CA ILE A 368 17.24 -5.25 -37.33
C ILE A 368 17.78 -4.24 -38.35
N ALA A 369 19.10 -4.06 -38.43
CA ALA A 369 19.73 -3.14 -39.39
C ALA A 369 19.45 -3.52 -40.86
N LYS A 370 19.34 -4.81 -41.16
CA LYS A 370 19.02 -5.31 -42.50
C LYS A 370 17.58 -5.04 -42.93
N GLY A 371 16.66 -4.86 -41.98
CA GLY A 371 15.26 -4.57 -42.26
C GLY A 371 14.50 -5.72 -42.93
N GLY A 372 13.37 -5.41 -43.56
CA GLY A 372 12.47 -6.41 -44.16
C GLY A 372 11.79 -7.32 -43.12
N LEU A 373 11.67 -6.84 -41.88
CA LEU A 373 11.02 -7.56 -40.78
C LEU A 373 9.50 -7.37 -40.85
N LYS A 374 8.75 -8.47 -40.73
CA LYS A 374 7.28 -8.42 -40.64
C LYS A 374 6.83 -7.74 -39.34
N ASN A 375 7.57 -7.95 -38.25
CA ASN A 375 7.31 -7.36 -36.95
C ASN A 375 8.60 -6.76 -36.36
N PRO A 376 8.89 -5.48 -36.64
CA PRO A 376 10.08 -4.80 -36.09
C PRO A 376 10.07 -4.70 -34.56
N GLU A 377 8.89 -4.55 -33.95
CA GLU A 377 8.76 -4.40 -32.49
C GLU A 377 9.07 -5.70 -31.76
N GLU A 378 8.68 -6.85 -32.32
CA GLU A 378 9.08 -8.17 -31.82
C GLU A 378 10.60 -8.35 -31.88
N ALA A 379 11.25 -7.91 -32.97
CA ALA A 379 12.70 -8.00 -33.08
C ALA A 379 13.42 -7.14 -32.03
N LYS A 380 12.91 -5.93 -31.74
CA LYS A 380 13.43 -5.08 -30.65
C LYS A 380 13.21 -5.70 -29.27
N LEU A 381 12.03 -6.29 -29.01
CA LEU A 381 11.79 -7.04 -27.78
C LEU A 381 12.80 -8.17 -27.60
N ARG A 382 13.04 -8.97 -28.64
CA ARG A 382 14.06 -10.03 -28.61
C ARG A 382 15.47 -9.48 -28.39
N LEU A 383 15.80 -8.33 -28.98
CA LEU A 383 17.09 -7.67 -28.72
C LEU A 383 17.23 -7.29 -27.24
N GLY A 384 16.23 -6.62 -26.67
CA GLY A 384 16.23 -6.23 -25.26
C GLY A 384 16.34 -7.44 -24.32
N MET A 385 15.58 -8.50 -24.59
CA MET A 385 15.66 -9.75 -23.82
C MET A 385 17.03 -10.42 -23.96
N ALA A 386 17.60 -10.48 -25.16
CA ALA A 386 18.94 -11.04 -25.38
C ALA A 386 20.03 -10.23 -24.69
N GLN A 387 19.91 -8.90 -24.66
CA GLN A 387 20.81 -8.02 -23.90
C GLN A 387 20.67 -8.27 -22.40
N ALA A 388 19.45 -8.41 -21.88
CA ALA A 388 19.21 -8.76 -20.48
C ALA A 388 19.84 -10.11 -20.10
N LEU A 389 19.64 -11.14 -20.93
CA LEU A 389 20.26 -12.46 -20.77
C LEU A 389 21.80 -12.39 -20.82
N ALA A 390 22.37 -11.47 -21.60
CA ALA A 390 23.80 -11.23 -21.68
C ALA A 390 24.36 -10.35 -20.54
N GLY A 391 23.53 -9.95 -19.57
CA GLY A 391 23.94 -9.05 -18.48
C GLY A 391 24.11 -7.58 -18.88
N LYS A 392 23.70 -7.20 -20.10
CA LYS A 392 23.80 -5.84 -20.67
C LYS A 392 22.58 -5.00 -20.27
N LYS A 393 22.43 -4.76 -18.96
CA LYS A 393 21.25 -4.11 -18.38
C LYS A 393 20.97 -2.73 -18.96
N ALA A 394 21.99 -1.88 -19.14
CA ALA A 394 21.81 -0.52 -19.63
C ALA A 394 21.34 -0.51 -21.10
N GLU A 395 21.94 -1.35 -21.94
CA GLU A 395 21.60 -1.51 -23.34
C GLU A 395 20.21 -2.14 -23.52
N ALA A 396 19.85 -3.09 -22.66
CA ALA A 396 18.52 -3.69 -22.63
C ALA A 396 17.45 -2.62 -22.35
N ILE A 397 17.64 -1.80 -21.32
CA ILE A 397 16.72 -0.69 -20.98
C ILE A 397 16.58 0.27 -22.16
N GLN A 398 17.69 0.74 -22.73
CA GLN A 398 17.65 1.63 -23.90
C GLN A 398 16.89 1.01 -25.08
N THR A 399 17.08 -0.29 -25.33
CA THR A 399 16.37 -0.99 -26.39
C THR A 399 14.87 -1.08 -26.10
N PHE A 400 14.48 -1.46 -24.87
CA PHE A 400 13.08 -1.53 -24.46
C PHE A 400 12.37 -0.18 -24.55
N GLU A 401 13.04 0.93 -24.27
CA GLU A 401 12.49 2.29 -24.45
C GLU A 401 12.15 2.61 -25.92
N THR A 402 12.78 1.94 -26.88
CA THR A 402 12.47 2.08 -28.31
C THR A 402 11.32 1.20 -28.80
N VAL A 403 10.85 0.27 -27.97
CA VAL A 403 9.73 -0.60 -28.29
C VAL A 403 8.43 0.20 -28.16
N LYS A 404 7.85 0.55 -29.29
CA LYS A 404 6.61 1.31 -29.40
C LYS A 404 5.66 0.53 -30.29
N GLY A 405 4.71 -0.20 -29.71
CA GLY A 405 3.87 -1.10 -30.50
C GLY A 405 2.57 -1.55 -29.83
N GLY A 406 1.61 -1.93 -30.66
CA GLY A 406 0.37 -2.60 -30.25
C GLY A 406 0.57 -4.09 -29.98
N GLY A 407 -0.50 -4.84 -29.72
CA GLY A 407 -0.41 -6.28 -29.46
C GLY A 407 0.20 -6.66 -28.11
N GLY A 408 0.49 -5.69 -27.23
CA GLY A 408 1.13 -5.89 -25.92
C GLY A 408 2.65 -5.69 -25.89
N ALA A 409 3.30 -5.42 -27.03
CA ALA A 409 4.76 -5.30 -27.08
C ALA A 409 5.31 -4.14 -26.22
N GLY A 410 4.64 -2.98 -26.25
CA GLY A 410 5.03 -1.84 -25.40
C GLY A 410 4.85 -2.11 -23.91
N ASP A 411 3.78 -2.83 -23.53
CA ASP A 411 3.53 -3.19 -22.12
C ASP A 411 4.59 -4.18 -21.61
N LEU A 412 4.95 -5.19 -22.42
CA LEU A 412 6.06 -6.10 -22.11
C LEU A 412 7.38 -5.36 -21.94
N ALA A 413 7.71 -4.42 -22.83
CA ALA A 413 8.93 -3.62 -22.73
C ALA A 413 8.94 -2.76 -21.45
N LYS A 414 7.81 -2.13 -21.12
CA LYS A 414 7.63 -1.39 -19.86
C LYS A 414 7.94 -2.27 -18.65
N TYR A 415 7.40 -3.48 -18.59
CA TYR A 415 7.60 -4.36 -17.44
C TYR A 415 8.99 -4.98 -17.38
N TRP A 416 9.64 -5.24 -18.52
CA TRP A 416 11.06 -5.56 -18.56
C TRP A 416 11.93 -4.43 -17.97
N ILE A 417 11.63 -3.16 -18.29
CA ILE A 417 12.34 -2.01 -17.70
C ILE A 417 12.13 -1.97 -16.17
N VAL A 418 10.91 -2.20 -15.70
CA VAL A 418 10.62 -2.28 -14.26
C VAL A 418 11.45 -3.37 -13.60
N HIS A 419 11.46 -4.58 -14.16
CA HIS A 419 12.25 -5.70 -13.66
C HIS A 419 13.75 -5.36 -13.62
N LEU A 420 14.28 -4.85 -14.72
CA LEU A 420 15.69 -4.51 -14.81
C LEU A 420 16.08 -3.40 -13.84
N ASN A 421 15.20 -2.46 -13.51
CA ASN A 421 15.47 -1.39 -12.54
C ASN A 421 15.40 -1.82 -11.07
N GLN A 422 14.92 -3.04 -10.78
CA GLN A 422 14.99 -3.60 -9.43
C GLN A 422 16.47 -3.82 -9.04
N LYS A 423 16.75 -3.66 -7.73
CA LYS A 423 18.09 -3.77 -7.15
C LYS A 423 18.32 -5.14 -6.55
#